data_AF-A0A3P8X2U7-F1
#
_entry.id   AF-A0A3P8X2U7-F1
#
_cell.length_a   1.000
_cell.length_b   1.000
_cell.length_c   1.000
_cell.angle_alpha   90.00
_cell.angle_beta   90.00
_cell.angle_gamma   90.00
#
_symmetry.space_group_name_H-M   'P 1'
#
loop_
_entity.id
_entity.type
_entity.pdbx_description
1 polymer ?
#
loop_
_entity_poly.entity_id
_entity_poly.type
_entity_poly.pdbx_seq_one_letter_code
_entity_poly.pdbx_strand_id
1 'polypeptide(L)'
;MDLKMAGRRLVALSQLPERLTRDKLEDSDWVTFAVLVNKSTPQSSSSGRTFSIWKLNDLHNLEVFVSLLLFGEVHKELWKTELGTVLGVLNPNPMKQKEGYEGVSLTVDHPQKVLIMGEAQDFGTCKAMKKNGDPCCQIVNMYECQFCQYHVKAQYKKMSSKRAELQSSFSGKAPNKGGLKERLCRDGFYYGGVSSAACAASL
;
A
#
# COMPACT_ATOMS: atom_id res chain seq x y z
N MET A 1 10.66 -24.75 0.80
CA MET A 1 10.26 -23.72 -0.19
C MET A 1 11.01 -23.91 -1.50
N ASP A 2 12.31 -24.17 -1.44
CA ASP A 2 13.18 -24.28 -2.63
C ASP A 2 12.68 -25.28 -3.68
N LEU A 3 12.23 -26.47 -3.29
CA LEU A 3 11.67 -27.46 -4.22
C LEU A 3 10.39 -26.97 -4.94
N LYS A 4 9.56 -26.14 -4.28
CA LYS A 4 8.35 -25.58 -4.89
C LYS A 4 8.64 -24.36 -5.77
N MET A 5 9.82 -23.76 -5.64
CA MET A 5 10.21 -22.56 -6.39
C MET A 5 11.25 -22.86 -7.47
N ALA A 6 11.89 -24.03 -7.41
CA ALA A 6 12.87 -24.49 -8.40
C ALA A 6 12.25 -24.51 -9.80
N GLY A 7 12.92 -23.86 -10.75
CA GLY A 7 12.49 -23.77 -12.15
C GLY A 7 11.32 -22.82 -12.42
N ARG A 8 10.75 -22.17 -11.39
CA ARG A 8 9.63 -21.24 -11.53
C ARG A 8 10.09 -19.80 -11.61
N ARG A 9 9.45 -19.02 -12.47
CA ARG A 9 9.66 -17.59 -12.57
C ARG A 9 8.88 -16.85 -11.48
N LEU A 10 9.58 -16.13 -10.62
CA LEU A 10 8.93 -15.24 -9.66
C LEU A 10 8.44 -13.97 -10.38
N VAL A 11 7.14 -13.67 -10.26
CA VAL A 11 6.51 -12.45 -10.76
C VAL A 11 5.89 -11.70 -9.60
N ALA A 12 6.38 -10.48 -9.32
CA ALA A 12 5.82 -9.64 -8.29
C ALA A 12 4.36 -9.28 -8.63
N LEU A 13 3.49 -9.32 -7.62
CA LEU A 13 2.06 -9.07 -7.80
C LEU A 13 1.81 -7.67 -8.38
N SER A 14 2.57 -6.68 -7.92
CA SER A 14 2.56 -5.31 -8.42
C SER A 14 2.88 -5.18 -9.92
N GLN A 15 3.60 -6.14 -10.50
CA GLN A 15 3.96 -6.13 -11.93
C GLN A 15 2.95 -6.88 -12.81
N LEU A 16 1.98 -7.60 -12.22
CA LEU A 16 1.05 -8.44 -12.98
C LEU A 16 0.23 -7.70 -14.03
N PRO A 17 -0.31 -6.49 -13.79
CA PRO A 17 -1.07 -5.75 -14.81
C PRO A 17 -0.28 -5.55 -16.11
N GLU A 18 0.99 -5.16 -16.00
CA GLU A 18 1.87 -4.97 -17.15
C GLU A 18 2.34 -6.30 -17.76
N ARG A 19 2.71 -7.26 -16.91
CA ARG A 19 3.26 -8.56 -17.32
C ARG A 19 2.24 -9.41 -18.07
N LEU A 20 0.98 -9.40 -17.65
CA LEU A 20 -0.10 -10.13 -18.34
C LEU A 20 -0.38 -9.60 -19.74
N THR A 21 -0.13 -8.31 -19.98
CA THR A 21 -0.32 -7.68 -21.29
C THR A 21 0.87 -7.92 -22.22
N ARG A 22 2.09 -7.88 -21.67
CA ARG A 22 3.33 -7.95 -22.45
C ARG A 22 3.86 -9.37 -22.65
N ASP A 23 3.79 -10.19 -21.60
CA ASP A 23 4.40 -11.52 -21.57
C ASP A 23 3.28 -12.56 -21.76
N LYS A 24 3.46 -13.57 -22.63
CA LYS A 24 2.56 -14.74 -22.71
C LYS A 24 2.78 -15.64 -21.49
N LEU A 25 2.23 -15.25 -20.35
CA LEU A 25 2.43 -15.95 -19.08
C LEU A 25 1.80 -17.35 -19.04
N GLU A 26 0.89 -17.66 -19.97
CA GLU A 26 0.24 -18.98 -20.11
C GLU A 26 1.23 -20.10 -20.41
N ASP A 27 2.33 -19.81 -21.12
CA ASP A 27 3.33 -20.79 -21.53
C ASP A 27 4.51 -20.89 -20.53
N SER A 28 4.44 -20.17 -19.40
CA SER A 28 5.52 -20.09 -18.42
C SER A 28 5.11 -20.68 -17.07
N ASP A 29 6.01 -21.39 -16.39
CA ASP A 29 5.81 -21.78 -14.99
C ASP A 29 6.21 -20.60 -14.09
N TRP A 30 5.23 -19.94 -13.47
CA TRP A 30 5.44 -18.76 -12.66
C TRP A 30 4.68 -18.80 -11.33
N VAL A 31 5.19 -18.02 -10.38
CA VAL A 31 4.65 -17.90 -9.03
C VAL A 31 4.61 -16.43 -8.63
N THR A 32 3.57 -16.07 -7.89
CA THR A 32 3.48 -14.77 -7.23
C THR A 32 3.19 -14.93 -5.75
N PHE A 33 3.60 -13.95 -4.96
CA PHE A 33 3.36 -13.92 -3.52
C PHE A 33 2.50 -12.73 -3.17
N ALA A 34 1.60 -12.94 -2.21
CA ALA A 34 0.68 -11.91 -1.78
C ALA A 34 0.24 -12.13 -0.34
N VAL A 35 -0.35 -11.10 0.23
CA VAL A 35 -1.07 -11.12 1.49
C VAL A 35 -2.56 -10.98 1.21
N LEU A 36 -3.37 -11.80 1.90
CA LEU A 36 -4.82 -11.70 1.85
C LEU A 36 -5.30 -10.46 2.60
N VAL A 37 -5.63 -9.40 1.87
CA VAL A 37 -6.03 -8.10 2.46
C VAL A 37 -7.52 -8.06 2.78
N ASN A 38 -8.36 -8.62 1.90
CA ASN A 38 -9.80 -8.64 2.09
C ASN A 38 -10.41 -9.88 1.43
N LYS A 39 -11.56 -10.34 1.94
CA LYS A 39 -12.31 -11.47 1.39
C LYS A 39 -13.80 -11.14 1.28
N SER A 40 -14.42 -11.61 0.21
CA SER A 40 -15.88 -11.65 0.07
C SER A 40 -16.33 -13.01 -0.43
N THR A 41 -17.53 -13.42 -0.03
CA THR A 41 -18.13 -14.71 -0.44
C THR A 41 -19.49 -14.51 -1.09
N PRO A 42 -19.53 -13.90 -2.29
CA PRO A 42 -20.78 -13.71 -3.02
C PRO A 42 -21.35 -15.04 -3.55
N GLN A 43 -22.63 -15.01 -3.88
CA GLN A 43 -23.29 -16.04 -4.67
C GLN A 43 -23.30 -15.64 -6.15
N SER A 44 -23.00 -16.61 -7.02
CA SER A 44 -23.07 -16.40 -8.46
C SER A 44 -24.51 -16.19 -8.90
N SER A 45 -24.79 -15.10 -9.60
CA SER A 45 -26.11 -14.80 -10.15
C SER A 45 -26.54 -15.76 -11.26
N SER A 46 -25.59 -16.35 -11.98
CA SER A 46 -25.87 -17.26 -13.10
C SER A 46 -26.03 -18.72 -12.68
N SER A 47 -25.27 -19.15 -11.67
CA SER A 47 -25.21 -20.57 -11.28
C SER A 47 -25.72 -20.85 -9.86
N GLY A 48 -26.02 -19.82 -9.06
CA GLY A 48 -26.41 -19.94 -7.64
C GLY A 48 -25.30 -20.42 -6.70
N ARG A 49 -24.17 -20.88 -7.24
CA ARG A 49 -23.02 -21.41 -6.49
C ARG A 49 -22.27 -20.29 -5.76
N THR A 50 -21.87 -20.54 -4.52
CA THR A 50 -20.99 -19.67 -3.74
C THR A 50 -19.56 -19.75 -4.26
N PHE A 51 -18.87 -18.62 -4.26
CA PHE A 51 -17.46 -18.52 -4.58
C PHE A 51 -16.81 -17.47 -3.68
N SER A 52 -15.48 -17.49 -3.58
CA SER A 52 -14.74 -16.48 -2.81
C SER A 52 -14.01 -15.53 -3.74
N ILE A 53 -13.97 -14.26 -3.38
CA ILE A 53 -13.10 -13.26 -4.00
C ILE A 53 -12.12 -12.80 -2.94
N TRP A 54 -10.84 -12.99 -3.21
CA TRP A 54 -9.75 -12.54 -2.37
C TRP A 54 -9.09 -11.33 -3.00
N LYS A 55 -8.96 -10.26 -2.21
CA LYS A 55 -8.19 -9.08 -2.59
C LYS A 55 -6.77 -9.25 -2.06
N LEU A 56 -5.81 -9.29 -2.98
CA LEU A 56 -4.42 -9.60 -2.73
C LEU A 56 -3.53 -8.38 -2.95
N ASN A 57 -2.47 -8.24 -2.15
CA ASN A 57 -1.43 -7.22 -2.29
C ASN A 57 -0.07 -7.78 -1.82
N ASP A 58 1.04 -7.34 -2.41
CA ASP A 58 2.39 -7.82 -2.05
C ASP A 58 3.07 -7.02 -0.93
N LEU A 59 2.39 -6.03 -0.33
CA LEU A 59 2.90 -5.09 0.68
C LEU A 59 4.09 -4.22 0.24
N HIS A 60 4.45 -4.23 -1.05
CA HIS A 60 5.45 -3.32 -1.61
C HIS A 60 4.78 -2.19 -2.37
N ASN A 61 3.89 -2.51 -3.32
CA ASN A 61 3.08 -1.49 -3.98
C ASN A 61 1.63 -1.55 -3.47
N LEU A 62 1.33 -0.72 -2.47
CA LEU A 62 0.02 -0.67 -1.81
C LEU A 62 -1.12 -0.08 -2.68
N GLU A 63 -0.83 0.33 -3.92
CA GLU A 63 -1.84 0.80 -4.88
C GLU A 63 -2.34 -0.33 -5.77
N VAL A 64 -1.50 -1.33 -6.05
CA VAL A 64 -1.81 -2.41 -6.98
C VAL A 64 -2.45 -3.57 -6.24
N PHE A 65 -3.71 -3.87 -6.57
CA PHE A 65 -4.44 -5.00 -6.02
C PHE A 65 -4.82 -5.97 -7.12
N VAL A 66 -4.72 -7.26 -6.79
CA VAL A 66 -5.15 -8.35 -7.66
C VAL A 66 -6.28 -9.10 -6.99
N SER A 67 -7.33 -9.40 -7.75
CA SER A 67 -8.46 -10.21 -7.26
C SER A 67 -8.23 -11.67 -7.64
N LEU A 68 -8.21 -12.57 -6.65
CA LEU A 68 -8.18 -14.01 -6.87
C LEU A 68 -9.58 -14.58 -6.60
N LEU A 69 -10.20 -15.14 -7.63
CA LEU A 69 -11.51 -15.77 -7.55
C LEU A 69 -11.31 -17.27 -7.34
N LEU A 70 -11.92 -17.80 -6.28
CA LEU A 70 -11.86 -19.21 -5.91
C LEU A 70 -13.22 -19.83 -6.17
N PHE A 71 -13.26 -20.88 -6.98
CA PHE A 71 -14.49 -21.59 -7.35
C PHE A 71 -14.44 -23.05 -6.91
N GLY A 72 -15.60 -23.69 -6.76
CA GLY A 72 -15.70 -25.14 -6.57
C GLY A 72 -14.91 -25.66 -5.36
N GLU A 73 -14.06 -26.67 -5.58
CA GLU A 73 -13.23 -27.29 -4.54
C GLU A 73 -12.24 -26.30 -3.91
N VAL A 74 -11.66 -25.41 -4.72
CA VAL A 74 -10.74 -24.36 -4.23
C VAL A 74 -11.43 -23.47 -3.21
N HIS A 75 -12.67 -23.07 -3.49
CA HIS A 75 -13.48 -22.29 -2.55
C HIS A 75 -13.71 -23.08 -1.26
N LYS A 76 -14.20 -24.33 -1.36
CA LYS A 76 -14.55 -25.16 -0.19
C LYS A 76 -13.37 -25.35 0.77
N GLU A 77 -12.17 -25.55 0.24
CA GLU A 77 -10.97 -25.76 1.06
C GLU A 77 -10.43 -24.46 1.67
N LEU A 78 -10.39 -23.38 0.88
CA LEU A 78 -9.61 -22.20 1.26
C LEU A 78 -10.43 -21.04 1.82
N TRP A 79 -11.76 -20.99 1.64
CA TRP A 79 -12.55 -19.78 1.99
C TRP A 79 -12.42 -19.29 3.44
N LYS A 80 -12.07 -20.18 4.38
CA LYS A 80 -11.89 -19.85 5.80
C LYS A 80 -10.55 -19.21 6.13
N THR A 81 -9.61 -19.11 5.19
CA THR A 81 -8.30 -18.47 5.41
C THR A 81 -8.46 -17.06 5.99
N GLU A 82 -7.60 -16.75 6.95
CA GLU A 82 -7.62 -15.51 7.71
C GLU A 82 -7.01 -14.34 6.92
N LEU A 83 -7.50 -13.14 7.16
CA LEU A 83 -6.89 -11.94 6.60
C LEU A 83 -5.48 -11.77 7.17
N GLY A 84 -4.56 -11.20 6.39
CA GLY A 84 -3.14 -11.11 6.76
C GLY A 84 -2.35 -12.38 6.47
N THR A 85 -2.97 -13.46 5.97
CA THR A 85 -2.23 -14.66 5.55
C THR A 85 -1.36 -14.36 4.33
N VAL A 86 -0.08 -14.74 4.39
CA VAL A 86 0.85 -14.77 3.26
C VAL A 86 0.59 -16.04 2.44
N LEU A 87 0.38 -15.87 1.15
CA LEU A 87 0.11 -16.93 0.20
C LEU A 87 0.98 -16.81 -1.06
N GLY A 88 1.42 -17.96 -1.56
CA GLY A 88 1.97 -18.12 -2.91
C GLY A 88 0.89 -18.61 -3.85
N VAL A 89 0.71 -17.97 -5.00
CA VAL A 89 -0.19 -18.42 -6.07
C VAL A 89 0.65 -18.91 -7.22
N LEU A 90 0.48 -20.18 -7.57
CA LEU A 90 1.25 -20.89 -8.58
C LEU A 90 0.41 -20.98 -9.86
N ASN A 91 0.96 -20.56 -11.00
CA ASN A 91 0.32 -20.65 -12.32
C ASN A 91 -1.19 -20.33 -12.30
N PRO A 92 -1.60 -19.16 -11.78
CA PRO A 92 -2.99 -18.76 -11.84
C PRO A 92 -3.39 -18.42 -13.29
N ASN A 93 -4.66 -18.70 -13.60
CA ASN A 93 -5.27 -18.40 -14.89
C ASN A 93 -5.83 -16.97 -14.89
N PRO A 94 -5.43 -16.11 -15.83
CA PRO A 94 -6.01 -14.79 -15.99
C PRO A 94 -7.49 -14.88 -16.38
N MET A 95 -8.33 -14.06 -15.75
CA MET A 95 -9.73 -13.95 -16.11
C MET A 95 -9.97 -12.74 -17.01
N LYS A 96 -10.97 -12.86 -17.90
CA LYS A 96 -11.48 -11.70 -18.65
C LYS A 96 -11.95 -10.63 -17.67
N GLN A 97 -11.48 -9.41 -17.87
CA GLN A 97 -11.92 -8.27 -17.07
C GLN A 97 -13.42 -8.03 -17.29
N LYS A 98 -14.14 -7.77 -16.20
CA LYS A 98 -15.51 -7.28 -16.29
C LYS A 98 -15.49 -5.84 -16.77
N GLU A 99 -16.47 -5.48 -17.59
CA GLU A 99 -16.69 -4.09 -18.01
C GLU A 99 -16.76 -3.17 -16.78
N GLY A 100 -15.95 -2.12 -16.77
CA GLY A 100 -15.84 -1.16 -15.66
C GLY A 100 -14.92 -1.57 -14.50
N TYR A 101 -14.26 -2.74 -14.56
CA TYR A 101 -13.24 -3.13 -13.59
C TYR A 101 -11.84 -3.10 -14.22
N GLU A 102 -11.02 -2.12 -13.83
CA GLU A 102 -9.66 -1.97 -14.34
C GLU A 102 -8.60 -2.85 -13.64
N GLY A 103 -9.00 -3.60 -12.61
CA GLY A 103 -8.08 -4.46 -11.88
C GLY A 103 -7.78 -5.79 -12.58
N VAL A 104 -6.72 -6.46 -12.14
CA VAL A 104 -6.40 -7.82 -12.60
C VAL A 104 -7.23 -8.83 -11.80
N SER A 105 -7.86 -9.75 -12.51
CA SER A 105 -8.59 -10.87 -11.93
C SER A 105 -7.93 -12.19 -12.33
N LEU A 106 -7.69 -13.05 -11.36
CA LEU A 106 -7.06 -14.36 -11.51
C LEU A 106 -7.99 -15.44 -10.95
N THR A 107 -7.82 -16.67 -11.41
CA THR A 107 -8.46 -17.86 -10.85
C THR A 107 -7.46 -19.02 -10.80
N VAL A 108 -7.75 -20.01 -9.98
CA VAL A 108 -7.00 -21.28 -9.92
C VAL A 108 -7.96 -22.45 -10.09
N ASP A 109 -7.45 -23.51 -10.69
CA ASP A 109 -8.17 -24.76 -10.97
C ASP A 109 -8.04 -25.79 -9.83
N HIS A 110 -6.95 -25.75 -9.06
CA HIS A 110 -6.67 -26.71 -7.99
C HIS A 110 -6.23 -26.03 -6.68
N PRO A 111 -6.71 -26.47 -5.51
CA PRO A 111 -6.30 -25.91 -4.21
C PRO A 111 -4.78 -25.89 -3.96
N GLN A 112 -4.04 -26.89 -4.44
CA GLN A 112 -2.58 -26.99 -4.29
C GLN A 112 -1.79 -25.89 -5.01
N LYS A 113 -2.43 -25.17 -5.95
CA LYS A 113 -1.85 -23.97 -6.57
C LYS A 113 -1.87 -22.75 -5.65
N VAL A 114 -2.53 -22.83 -4.49
CA VAL A 114 -2.45 -21.83 -3.43
C VAL A 114 -1.63 -22.42 -2.28
N LEU A 115 -0.48 -21.81 -2.02
CA LEU A 115 0.44 -22.18 -0.97
C LEU A 115 0.29 -21.22 0.20
N ILE A 116 -0.30 -21.68 1.31
CA ILE A 116 -0.32 -20.91 2.56
C ILE A 116 1.07 -20.96 3.20
N MET A 117 1.65 -19.80 3.48
CA MET A 117 3.00 -19.67 4.04
C MET A 117 3.01 -19.31 5.52
N GLY A 118 2.06 -18.48 5.97
CA GLY A 118 1.98 -18.01 7.35
C GLY A 118 1.26 -16.67 7.46
N GLU A 119 1.51 -15.94 8.55
CA GLU A 119 0.93 -14.62 8.81
C GLU A 119 1.92 -13.50 8.46
N ALA A 120 1.42 -12.42 7.87
CA ALA A 120 2.21 -11.25 7.53
C ALA A 120 2.36 -10.35 8.77
N GLN A 121 3.49 -10.49 9.48
CA GLN A 121 3.77 -9.71 10.70
C GLN A 121 3.74 -8.19 10.48
N ASP A 122 4.15 -7.73 9.29
CA ASP A 122 4.20 -6.31 8.95
C ASP A 122 2.93 -5.79 8.27
N PHE A 123 1.91 -6.64 8.10
CA PHE A 123 0.61 -6.21 7.58
C PHE A 123 -0.15 -5.43 8.66
N GLY A 124 -0.33 -4.13 8.44
CA GLY A 124 -1.02 -3.27 9.41
C GLY A 124 -1.84 -2.17 8.77
N THR A 125 -2.40 -1.31 9.62
CA THR A 125 -3.13 -0.11 9.22
C THR A 125 -2.36 1.16 9.60
N CYS A 126 -2.59 2.22 8.83
CA CYS A 126 -1.92 3.50 9.01
C CYS A 126 -2.17 4.08 10.42
N LYS A 127 -1.10 4.40 11.15
CA LYS A 127 -1.17 4.95 12.54
C LYS A 127 -1.67 6.40 12.65
N ALA A 128 -2.16 7.00 11.57
CA ALA A 128 -2.61 8.38 11.55
C ALA A 128 -4.11 8.47 11.79
N MET A 129 -4.55 9.64 12.26
CA MET A 129 -5.96 9.98 12.38
C MET A 129 -6.42 10.75 11.14
N LYS A 130 -7.61 10.44 10.66
CA LYS A 130 -8.35 11.22 9.68
C LYS A 130 -8.71 12.59 10.27
N LYS A 131 -9.07 13.55 9.40
CA LYS A 131 -9.48 14.90 9.83
C LYS A 131 -10.73 14.92 10.72
N ASN A 132 -11.56 13.89 10.63
CA ASN A 132 -12.76 13.71 11.45
C ASN A 132 -12.47 13.08 12.83
N GLY A 133 -11.22 12.75 13.14
CA GLY A 133 -10.81 12.14 14.41
C GLY A 133 -10.73 10.61 14.39
N ASP A 134 -11.28 9.94 13.37
CA ASP A 134 -11.23 8.49 13.26
C ASP A 134 -9.82 7.97 12.90
N PRO A 135 -9.47 6.72 13.29
CA PRO A 135 -8.26 6.08 12.80
C PRO A 135 -8.31 5.86 11.29
N CYS A 136 -7.15 5.97 10.63
CA CYS A 136 -7.01 5.68 9.22
C CYS A 136 -7.08 4.17 8.96
N CYS A 137 -7.97 3.73 8.08
CA CYS A 137 -8.15 2.31 7.74
C CYS A 137 -7.28 1.84 6.57
N GLN A 138 -6.37 2.69 6.06
CA GLN A 138 -5.55 2.32 4.91
C GLN A 138 -4.46 1.36 5.34
N ILE A 139 -4.27 0.30 4.54
CA ILE A 139 -3.21 -0.69 4.78
C ILE A 139 -1.83 -0.05 4.63
N VAL A 140 -0.87 -0.57 5.40
CA VAL A 140 0.55 -0.19 5.36
C VAL A 140 1.42 -1.40 5.61
N ASN A 141 2.65 -1.33 5.11
CA ASN A 141 3.72 -2.23 5.50
C ASN A 141 4.46 -1.60 6.70
N MET A 142 4.29 -2.18 7.89
CA MET A 142 4.84 -1.62 9.13
C MET A 142 6.37 -1.63 9.18
N TYR A 143 7.02 -2.52 8.43
CA TYR A 143 8.47 -2.57 8.28
C TYR A 143 8.99 -1.36 7.49
N GLU A 144 8.35 -1.02 6.38
CA GLU A 144 8.76 0.09 5.52
C GLU A 144 8.27 1.46 6.03
N CYS A 145 6.98 1.59 6.32
CA CYS A 145 6.38 2.84 6.75
C CYS A 145 5.08 2.63 7.53
N GLN A 146 5.00 3.22 8.72
CA GLN A 146 3.81 3.13 9.59
C GLN A 146 2.64 4.04 9.14
N PHE A 147 2.82 4.79 8.05
CA PHE A 147 1.86 5.76 7.53
C PHE A 147 1.58 5.52 6.05
N CYS A 148 0.31 5.62 5.64
CA CYS A 148 -0.07 5.50 4.24
C CYS A 148 0.43 6.70 3.40
N GLN A 149 0.40 6.56 2.08
CA GLN A 149 0.85 7.58 1.14
C GLN A 149 0.19 8.96 1.32
N TYR A 150 -1.04 9.00 1.82
CA TYR A 150 -1.71 10.27 2.13
C TYR A 150 -1.09 10.93 3.38
N HIS A 151 -0.91 10.17 4.46
CA HIS A 151 -0.45 10.70 5.74
C HIS A 151 1.07 10.83 5.85
N VAL A 152 1.86 10.10 5.04
CA VAL A 152 3.32 10.17 5.06
C VAL A 152 3.82 11.59 4.74
N LYS A 153 3.15 12.32 3.83
CA LYS A 153 3.48 13.72 3.49
C LYS A 153 3.30 14.65 4.70
N ALA A 154 2.23 14.46 5.47
CA ALA A 154 1.97 15.25 6.66
C ALA A 154 2.99 14.95 7.76
N GLN A 155 3.34 13.68 7.96
CA GLN A 155 4.35 13.28 8.94
C GLN A 155 5.75 13.75 8.55
N TYR A 156 6.11 13.70 7.26
CA TYR A 156 7.35 14.23 6.75
C TYR A 156 7.49 15.74 7.05
N LYS A 157 6.43 16.53 6.81
CA LYS A 157 6.40 17.97 7.16
C LYS A 157 6.55 18.20 8.67
N LYS A 158 5.87 17.39 9.49
CA LYS A 158 5.95 17.49 10.96
C LYS A 158 7.33 17.10 11.52
N MET A 159 8.01 16.15 10.88
CA MET A 159 9.34 15.73 11.28
C MET A 159 10.41 16.71 10.79
N SER A 160 10.31 17.16 9.54
CA SER A 160 11.24 18.14 8.97
C SER A 160 11.20 19.48 9.68
N SER A 161 10.04 19.93 10.19
CA SER A 161 9.95 21.19 10.96
C SER A 161 10.75 21.17 12.27
N LYS A 162 11.11 19.99 12.77
CA LYS A 162 11.96 19.82 13.96
C LYS A 162 13.45 19.74 13.63
N ARG A 163 13.84 19.71 12.35
CA ARG A 163 15.23 19.58 11.90
C ARG A 163 15.60 20.79 11.05
N ALA A 164 16.41 21.70 11.61
CA ALA A 164 16.81 22.95 10.96
C ALA A 164 17.46 22.74 9.58
N GLU A 165 18.28 21.69 9.42
CA GLU A 165 18.92 21.34 8.15
C GLU A 165 17.92 21.09 7.01
N LEU A 166 16.76 20.51 7.32
CA LEU A 166 15.69 20.24 6.35
C LEU A 166 14.75 21.44 6.14
N GLN A 167 14.88 22.50 6.93
CA GLN A 167 14.11 23.74 6.80
C GLN A 167 14.77 24.77 5.88
N SER A 168 16.03 24.54 5.49
CA SER A 168 16.81 25.47 4.66
C SER A 168 16.25 25.66 3.24
N SER A 169 15.38 24.75 2.79
CA SER A 169 14.70 24.79 1.49
C SER A 169 13.20 25.05 1.63
N PHE A 170 12.81 26.16 2.25
CA PHE A 170 11.40 26.58 2.25
C PHE A 170 10.99 27.09 0.85
N SER A 171 10.31 26.25 0.07
CA SER A 171 9.71 26.60 -1.24
C SER A 171 8.18 26.81 -1.16
N GLY A 172 7.67 27.17 0.02
CA GLY A 172 6.24 27.43 0.24
C GLY A 172 5.85 28.89 -0.01
N LYS A 173 4.56 29.16 -0.24
CA LYS A 173 4.04 30.55 -0.23
C LYS A 173 4.32 31.17 1.15
N ALA A 174 4.96 32.34 1.14
CA ALA A 174 5.19 33.13 2.33
C ALA A 174 3.86 33.34 3.10
N PRO A 175 3.86 33.23 4.44
CA PRO A 175 2.66 33.43 5.23
C PRO A 175 2.12 34.84 4.99
N ASN A 176 0.84 34.94 4.62
CA ASN A 176 0.16 36.19 4.24
C ASN A 176 -0.20 37.07 5.45
N LYS A 177 0.61 37.05 6.52
CA LYS A 177 0.35 37.77 7.77
C LYS A 177 1.63 38.41 8.30
N GLY A 178 1.72 39.73 8.14
CA GLY A 178 2.70 40.61 8.77
C GLY A 178 4.10 40.43 8.19
N GLY A 179 4.64 41.49 7.57
CA GLY A 179 5.97 41.46 6.97
C GLY A 179 7.01 40.99 7.99
N LEU A 180 8.02 40.25 7.53
CA LEU A 180 9.13 39.76 8.34
C LEU A 180 9.75 40.86 9.24
N LYS A 181 9.76 42.11 8.76
CA LYS A 181 10.15 43.32 9.49
C LYS A 181 9.39 43.50 10.80
N GLU A 182 8.09 43.26 10.82
CA GLU A 182 7.22 43.50 11.97
C GLU A 182 7.42 42.46 13.09
N ARG A 183 7.90 41.26 12.73
CA ARG A 183 8.29 40.21 13.67
C ARG A 183 9.72 40.38 14.19
N LEU A 184 10.64 40.82 13.33
CA LEU A 184 12.03 41.10 13.70
C LEU A 184 12.17 42.31 14.64
N CYS A 185 11.24 43.27 14.58
CA CYS A 185 11.26 44.48 15.40
C CYS A 185 10.61 44.33 16.78
N ARG A 186 9.98 43.19 17.12
CA ARG A 186 9.27 43.03 18.41
C ARG A 186 10.08 42.31 19.48
N ASP A 187 10.68 41.19 19.14
CA ASP A 187 11.50 40.41 20.05
C ASP A 187 12.81 40.06 19.34
N GLY A 188 13.95 40.30 20.02
CA GLY A 188 15.27 40.01 19.46
C GLY A 188 15.34 38.59 18.89
N PHE A 189 16.02 38.43 17.76
CA PHE A 189 16.07 37.16 17.05
C PHE A 189 17.46 36.52 17.18
N TYR A 190 17.47 35.19 17.22
CA TYR A 190 18.69 34.38 17.22
C TYR A 190 18.85 33.75 15.85
N TYR A 191 19.96 34.05 15.16
CA TYR A 191 20.32 33.42 13.90
C TYR A 191 21.82 33.19 13.84
N GLY A 192 22.26 32.00 13.41
CA GLY A 192 23.69 31.68 13.26
C GLY A 192 24.49 31.66 14.56
N GLY A 193 23.86 31.41 15.71
CA GLY A 193 24.54 31.38 17.01
C GLY A 193 24.78 32.77 17.63
N VAL A 194 24.24 33.82 17.02
CA VAL A 194 24.37 35.21 17.50
C VAL A 194 22.99 35.77 17.86
N SER A 195 22.88 36.41 19.01
CA SER A 195 21.70 37.15 19.41
C SER A 195 21.76 38.56 18.82
N SER A 196 20.70 38.98 18.12
CA SER A 196 20.58 40.35 17.62
C SER A 196 19.39 41.03 18.29
N ALA A 197 19.64 42.22 18.86
CA ALA A 197 18.58 43.05 19.43
C ALA A 197 17.59 43.47 18.33
N ALA A 198 16.30 43.50 18.68
CA ALA A 198 15.26 43.99 17.78
C ALA A 198 15.61 45.41 17.31
N CYS A 199 15.46 45.69 16.02
CA CYS A 199 15.71 47.02 15.47
C CYS A 199 14.86 48.04 16.22
N ALA A 200 15.49 48.93 16.99
CA ALA A 200 14.85 50.14 17.49
C ALA A 200 14.44 50.96 16.26
N ALA A 201 13.13 51.05 16.01
CA ALA A 201 12.60 51.93 14.98
C ALA A 201 13.06 53.35 15.31
N SER A 202 14.02 53.88 14.56
CA SER A 202 14.34 55.30 14.59
C SER A 202 13.14 56.04 13.98
N LEU A 203 12.64 57.03 14.73
CA LEU A 203 11.55 57.94 14.36
C LEU A 203 11.85 58.69 13.05
#